data_AF-A0A2T3B1A0-F1
#
_entry.id   AF-A0A2T3B1A0-F1
#
_cell.length_a   1.000
_cell.length_b   1.000
_cell.length_c   1.000
_cell.angle_alpha   90.00
_cell.angle_beta   90.00
_cell.angle_gamma   90.00
#
_symmetry.space_group_name_H-M   'P 1'
#
loop_
_entity.id
_entity.type
_entity.pdbx_description
1 polymer ?
#
loop_
_entity_poly.entity_id
_entity_poly.type
_entity_poly.pdbx_seq_one_letter_code
_entity_poly.pdbx_strand_id
1 'polypeptide(L)'
;EWITTSTGKLVVPSTTLRYRLENEAACLEYLAGTCIPVPALRGVFQDDGAVYLMTPYIDGIPMSELDPVDKEVVMKELEQHIATLRSLRSKTPGIPGTSIICPHYRLFRGWKPLSVWKWKPKPDIEEYVFCHNDVGQHNVLVDTKSLKIKAIIDWEFSGFFPRWFEAALWKQTGSA
;
A
#
# COMPACT_ATOMS: atom_id res chain seq x y z
N GLU A 1 -17.25 12.43 -18.06
CA GLU A 1 -18.49 12.25 -17.26
C GLU A 1 -18.09 12.11 -15.80
N TRP A 2 -18.80 12.74 -14.86
CA TRP A 2 -18.39 12.73 -13.46
C TRP A 2 -18.91 11.50 -12.72
N ILE A 3 -18.09 10.91 -11.84
CA ILE A 3 -18.50 9.78 -10.99
C ILE A 3 -19.33 10.33 -9.82
N THR A 4 -20.55 9.85 -9.68
CA THR A 4 -21.43 10.14 -8.53
C THR A 4 -21.59 8.91 -7.65
N THR A 5 -21.50 9.08 -6.33
CA THR A 5 -21.80 8.01 -5.37
C THR A 5 -23.27 7.59 -5.48
N SER A 6 -23.63 6.45 -4.87
CA SER A 6 -25.03 6.00 -4.71
C SER A 6 -25.91 7.02 -3.95
N THR A 7 -25.30 7.97 -3.25
CA THR A 7 -25.97 9.08 -2.54
C THR A 7 -26.08 10.36 -3.39
N GLY A 8 -25.70 10.32 -4.67
CA GLY A 8 -25.74 11.48 -5.58
C GLY A 8 -24.63 12.51 -5.32
N LYS A 9 -23.64 12.20 -4.47
CA LYS A 9 -22.53 13.10 -4.19
C LYS A 9 -21.51 12.99 -5.32
N LEU A 10 -21.15 14.13 -5.90
CA LEU A 10 -20.07 14.23 -6.87
C LEU A 10 -18.75 13.77 -6.23
N VAL A 11 -18.15 12.72 -6.78
CA VAL A 11 -16.79 12.31 -6.44
C VAL A 11 -15.87 13.12 -7.33
N VAL A 12 -15.32 14.19 -6.78
CA VAL A 12 -14.22 14.93 -7.41
C VAL A 12 -12.93 14.24 -6.98
N PRO A 13 -12.18 13.58 -7.89
CA PRO A 13 -10.88 13.01 -7.55
C PRO A 13 -9.99 14.14 -7.04
N SER A 14 -9.43 13.99 -5.84
CA SER A 14 -8.59 15.04 -5.29
C SER A 14 -7.34 15.20 -6.15
N THR A 15 -7.07 16.43 -6.58
CA THR A 15 -5.88 16.79 -7.36
C THR A 15 -4.58 16.59 -6.57
N THR A 16 -4.67 16.43 -5.24
CA THR A 16 -3.55 16.03 -4.38
C THR A 16 -3.31 14.53 -4.34
N LEU A 17 -4.16 13.67 -4.92
CA LEU A 17 -3.99 12.20 -4.87
C LEU A 17 -3.11 11.64 -5.99
N ARG A 18 -2.74 12.45 -6.97
CA ARG A 18 -1.93 12.01 -8.12
C ARG A 18 -0.68 11.22 -7.70
N TYR A 19 0.09 11.76 -6.76
CA TYR A 19 1.34 11.14 -6.32
C TYR A 19 1.12 9.81 -5.58
N ARG A 20 -0.06 9.60 -4.96
CA ARG A 20 -0.43 8.36 -4.26
C ARG A 20 -0.78 7.26 -5.24
N LEU A 21 -1.59 7.57 -6.26
CA LEU A 21 -1.96 6.61 -7.30
C LEU A 21 -0.80 6.25 -8.23
N GLU A 22 0.05 7.23 -8.57
CA GLU A 22 1.29 6.96 -9.30
C GLU A 22 2.25 6.09 -8.48
N ASN A 23 2.33 6.30 -7.15
CA ASN A 23 3.10 5.44 -6.27
C ASN A 23 2.54 4.01 -6.20
N GLU A 24 1.22 3.88 -6.05
CA GLU A 24 0.57 2.58 -6.04
C GLU A 24 0.85 1.80 -7.33
N ALA A 25 0.68 2.43 -8.49
CA ALA A 25 0.98 1.81 -9.78
C ALA A 25 2.42 1.29 -9.85
N ALA A 26 3.40 2.13 -9.48
CA ALA A 26 4.81 1.76 -9.50
C ALA A 26 5.14 0.62 -8.51
N CYS A 27 4.48 0.61 -7.34
CA CYS A 27 4.64 -0.47 -6.36
C CYS A 27 4.04 -1.78 -6.86
N LEU A 28 2.85 -1.74 -7.47
CA LEU A 28 2.22 -2.93 -8.07
C LEU A 28 3.08 -3.51 -9.20
N GLU A 29 3.61 -2.65 -10.07
CA GLU A 29 4.51 -3.08 -11.16
C GLU A 29 5.80 -3.71 -10.61
N TYR A 30 6.41 -3.10 -9.59
CA TYR A 30 7.62 -3.63 -8.95
C TYR A 30 7.39 -4.98 -8.25
N LEU A 31 6.25 -5.14 -7.59
CA LEU A 31 5.92 -6.35 -6.82
C LEU A 31 5.35 -7.48 -7.68
N ALA A 32 4.91 -7.21 -8.91
CA ALA A 32 4.29 -8.21 -9.79
C ALA A 32 5.18 -9.43 -10.07
N GLY A 33 6.50 -9.28 -10.00
CA GLY A 33 7.48 -10.38 -10.17
C GLY A 33 7.78 -11.18 -8.89
N THR A 34 7.16 -10.84 -7.76
CA THR A 34 7.40 -11.49 -6.46
C THR A 34 6.33 -12.53 -6.14
N CYS A 35 6.50 -13.26 -5.03
CA CYS A 35 5.45 -14.14 -4.50
C CYS A 35 4.40 -13.42 -3.64
N ILE A 36 4.45 -12.08 -3.56
CA ILE A 36 3.50 -11.31 -2.78
C ILE A 36 2.21 -11.17 -3.59
N PRO A 37 1.04 -11.54 -3.02
CA PRO A 37 -0.22 -11.45 -3.73
C PRO A 37 -0.62 -9.97 -3.82
N VAL A 38 -0.43 -9.37 -4.99
CA VAL A 38 -0.83 -7.98 -5.30
C VAL A 38 -1.85 -7.95 -6.44
N PRO A 39 -2.73 -6.95 -6.51
CA PRO A 39 -3.58 -6.74 -7.67
C PRO A 39 -2.75 -6.55 -8.94
N ALA A 40 -3.13 -7.24 -10.02
CA ALA A 40 -2.49 -7.03 -11.31
C ALA A 40 -2.79 -5.62 -11.84
N LEU A 41 -1.76 -4.82 -12.08
CA LEU A 41 -1.91 -3.50 -12.69
C LEU A 41 -2.44 -3.65 -14.13
N ARG A 42 -3.61 -3.07 -14.43
CA ARG A 42 -4.18 -3.03 -15.78
C ARG A 42 -3.80 -1.76 -16.52
N GLY A 43 -3.66 -0.65 -15.79
CA GLY A 43 -3.23 0.61 -16.34
C GLY A 43 -3.31 1.75 -15.34
N VAL A 44 -2.52 2.78 -15.61
CA VAL A 44 -2.60 4.09 -14.96
C VAL A 44 -2.67 5.15 -16.05
N PHE A 45 -3.64 6.05 -15.98
CA PHE A 45 -3.79 7.13 -16.97
C PHE A 45 -4.35 8.39 -16.32
N GLN A 46 -4.15 9.50 -17.00
CA GLN A 46 -4.64 10.80 -16.59
C GLN A 46 -5.72 11.26 -17.58
N ASP A 47 -6.86 11.71 -17.05
CA ASP A 47 -7.96 12.29 -17.82
C ASP A 47 -8.54 13.46 -17.03
N ASP A 48 -8.78 14.60 -17.68
CA ASP A 48 -9.29 15.85 -17.08
C ASP A 48 -8.60 16.29 -15.76
N GLY A 49 -7.30 16.05 -15.64
CA GLY A 49 -6.53 16.41 -14.43
C GLY A 49 -6.69 15.45 -13.24
N ALA A 50 -7.45 14.37 -13.41
CA ALA A 50 -7.55 13.26 -12.47
C ALA A 50 -6.66 12.09 -12.93
N VAL A 51 -6.12 11.34 -11.96
CA VAL A 51 -5.38 10.09 -12.22
C VAL A 51 -6.28 8.92 -11.91
N TYR A 52 -6.27 7.92 -12.78
CA TYR A 52 -7.03 6.70 -12.68
C TYR A 52 -6.07 5.52 -12.58
N LEU A 53 -6.28 4.68 -11.58
CA LEU A 53 -5.60 3.40 -11.41
C LEU A 53 -6.60 2.28 -11.65
N MET A 54 -6.27 1.33 -12.53
CA MET A 54 -7.12 0.18 -12.83
C MET A 54 -6.45 -1.12 -12.42
N THR A 55 -7.17 -1.92 -11.63
CA THR A 55 -6.82 -3.27 -11.20
C THR A 55 -8.05 -4.18 -11.36
N PRO A 56 -7.88 -5.51 -11.51
CA PRO A 56 -9.02 -6.41 -11.50
C PRO A 56 -9.69 -6.39 -10.13
N TYR A 57 -11.01 -6.57 -10.11
CA TYR A 57 -11.71 -6.84 -8.86
C TYR A 57 -11.26 -8.18 -8.28
N ILE A 58 -11.01 -8.21 -6.99
CA ILE A 58 -10.55 -9.39 -6.27
C ILE A 58 -11.66 -9.80 -5.32
N ASP A 59 -12.32 -10.91 -5.65
CA ASP A 59 -13.42 -11.46 -4.88
C ASP A 59 -12.90 -12.13 -3.60
N GLY A 60 -12.82 -11.38 -2.51
CA GLY A 60 -12.38 -11.88 -1.21
C GLY A 60 -12.92 -10.99 -0.09
N ILE A 61 -12.94 -11.52 1.13
CA ILE A 61 -13.35 -10.74 2.30
C ILE A 61 -12.13 -10.18 3.00
N PRO A 62 -12.21 -8.97 3.59
CA PRO A 62 -11.13 -8.44 4.41
C PRO A 62 -10.83 -9.35 5.60
N MET A 63 -9.55 -9.55 5.93
CA MET A 63 -9.14 -10.32 7.10
C MET A 63 -9.77 -9.80 8.40
N SER A 64 -10.10 -8.51 8.48
CA SER A 64 -10.80 -7.92 9.63
C SER A 64 -12.18 -8.54 9.91
N GLU A 65 -12.84 -9.08 8.89
CA GLU A 65 -14.17 -9.70 8.99
C GLU A 65 -14.12 -11.19 9.36
N LEU A 66 -12.94 -11.81 9.35
CA LEU A 66 -12.78 -13.22 9.73
C LEU A 66 -12.94 -13.43 11.24
N ASP A 67 -13.32 -14.65 11.60
CA ASP A 67 -13.29 -15.10 12.99
C ASP A 67 -11.85 -15.18 13.53
N PRO A 68 -11.64 -15.07 14.86
CA PRO A 68 -10.30 -15.06 15.44
C PRO A 68 -9.44 -16.28 15.08
N VAL A 69 -10.04 -17.47 14.98
CA VAL A 69 -9.33 -18.71 14.62
C VAL A 69 -8.80 -18.63 13.18
N ASP A 70 -9.62 -18.17 12.25
CA ASP A 70 -9.24 -18.05 10.84
C ASP A 70 -8.23 -16.91 10.64
N LYS A 71 -8.36 -15.82 11.41
CA LYS A 71 -7.36 -14.74 11.45
C LYS A 71 -5.98 -15.25 11.80
N GLU A 72 -5.84 -16.18 12.74
CA GLU A 72 -4.53 -16.74 13.10
C GLU A 72 -3.89 -17.54 11.95
N VAL A 73 -4.70 -18.23 11.14
CA VAL A 73 -4.22 -18.97 9.96
C VAL A 73 -3.70 -17.99 8.91
N VAL A 74 -4.51 -16.97 8.57
CA VAL A 74 -4.16 -15.93 7.59
C VAL A 74 -2.95 -15.12 8.05
N MET A 75 -2.85 -14.82 9.36
CA MET A 75 -1.74 -14.04 9.90
C MET A 75 -0.39 -14.72 9.69
N LYS A 76 -0.32 -16.05 9.78
CA LYS A 76 0.92 -16.81 9.51
C LYS A 76 1.35 -16.68 8.05
N GLU A 77 0.42 -16.70 7.12
CA GLU A 77 0.70 -16.49 5.69
C GLU A 77 1.12 -15.04 5.43
N LEU A 78 0.41 -14.08 6.02
CA LEU A 78 0.76 -12.66 5.90
C LEU A 78 2.17 -12.39 6.40
N GLU A 79 2.58 -12.95 7.54
CA GLU A 79 3.93 -12.77 8.09
C GLU A 79 5.03 -13.30 7.14
N GLN A 80 4.74 -14.32 6.33
CA GLN A 80 5.66 -14.79 5.28
C GLN A 80 5.81 -13.74 4.17
N HIS A 81 4.70 -13.16 3.71
CA HIS A 81 4.76 -12.07 2.72
C HIS A 81 5.45 -10.81 3.27
N ILE A 82 5.22 -10.46 4.53
CA ILE A 82 5.94 -9.36 5.21
C ILE A 82 7.45 -9.67 5.28
N ALA A 83 7.84 -10.92 5.53
CA ALA A 83 9.25 -11.31 5.49
C ALA A 83 9.85 -11.15 4.09
N THR A 84 9.10 -11.51 3.04
CA THR A 84 9.50 -11.27 1.65
C THR A 84 9.64 -9.79 1.34
N LEU A 85 8.68 -8.93 1.70
CA LEU A 85 8.80 -7.46 1.56
C LEU A 85 10.07 -6.94 2.24
N ARG A 86 10.29 -7.38 3.48
CA ARG A 86 11.49 -7.08 4.26
C ARG A 86 12.76 -7.73 3.75
N SER A 87 12.73 -8.52 2.68
CA SER A 87 13.93 -9.04 2.01
C SER A 87 14.33 -8.18 0.80
N LEU A 88 13.39 -7.43 0.23
CA LEU A 88 13.65 -6.50 -0.87
C LEU A 88 14.49 -5.33 -0.35
N ARG A 89 15.57 -4.98 -1.07
CA ARG A 89 16.55 -3.96 -0.65
C ARG A 89 16.70 -2.87 -1.69
N SER A 90 16.99 -1.66 -1.20
CA SER A 90 17.39 -0.54 -2.03
C SER A 90 18.43 0.32 -1.31
N LYS A 91 19.30 0.96 -2.08
CA LYS A 91 20.22 2.00 -1.60
C LYS A 91 19.56 3.38 -1.51
N THR A 92 18.41 3.54 -2.16
CA THR A 92 17.65 4.80 -2.20
C THR A 92 16.26 4.60 -1.61
N PRO A 93 15.75 5.57 -0.82
CA PRO A 93 14.40 5.50 -0.29
C PRO A 93 13.36 5.86 -1.35
N GLY A 94 12.10 5.54 -1.07
CA GLY A 94 10.95 5.98 -1.85
C GLY A 94 10.48 4.97 -2.88
N ILE A 95 9.79 5.47 -3.90
CA ILE A 95 9.14 4.65 -4.92
C ILE A 95 10.22 3.91 -5.74
N PRO A 96 10.09 2.59 -5.96
CA PRO A 96 11.02 1.85 -6.80
C PRO A 96 11.28 2.55 -8.15
N GLY A 97 12.56 2.72 -8.50
CA GLY A 97 12.95 3.35 -9.77
C GLY A 97 12.79 4.87 -9.85
N THR A 98 12.41 5.55 -8.77
CA THR A 98 12.29 7.03 -8.74
C THR A 98 13.04 7.64 -7.56
N SER A 99 13.13 8.98 -7.54
CA SER A 99 13.63 9.76 -6.39
C SER A 99 12.50 10.33 -5.51
N ILE A 100 11.26 9.98 -5.80
CA ILE A 100 10.08 10.47 -5.10
C ILE A 100 9.83 9.63 -3.85
N ILE A 101 9.38 10.27 -2.78
CA ILE A 101 8.93 9.61 -1.56
C ILE A 101 7.46 9.95 -1.37
N CYS A 102 6.63 8.93 -1.13
CA CYS A 102 5.23 9.07 -0.75
C CYS A 102 5.07 8.62 0.71
N PRO A 103 5.31 9.49 1.72
CA PRO A 103 5.13 9.09 3.10
C PRO A 103 3.65 8.86 3.42
N HIS A 104 3.37 8.04 4.43
CA HIS A 104 2.03 7.89 4.99
C HIS A 104 1.60 9.14 5.78
N TYR A 105 0.30 9.49 5.79
CA TYR A 105 -0.25 10.69 6.47
C TYR A 105 0.10 10.79 7.96
N ARG A 106 0.35 9.65 8.63
CA ARG A 106 0.84 9.59 10.02
C ARG A 106 2.13 10.39 10.25
N LEU A 107 2.97 10.52 9.23
CA LEU A 107 4.21 11.31 9.28
C LEU A 107 3.98 12.81 9.04
N PHE A 108 2.79 13.20 8.58
CA PHE A 108 2.42 14.58 8.26
C PHE A 108 1.64 15.29 9.37
N ARG A 109 1.29 14.63 10.49
CA ARG A 109 0.60 15.32 11.60
C ARG A 109 1.48 16.49 12.08
N GLY A 110 1.08 17.71 11.73
CA GLY A 110 1.78 18.96 12.07
C GLY A 110 2.64 19.60 10.96
N TRP A 111 2.67 19.07 9.74
CA TRP A 111 3.54 19.58 8.66
C TRP A 111 2.86 20.62 7.75
N LYS A 112 3.67 21.52 7.18
CA LYS A 112 3.20 22.53 6.22
C LYS A 112 2.77 21.86 4.90
N PRO A 113 1.58 22.18 4.36
CA PRO A 113 1.16 21.74 3.03
C PRO A 113 2.21 22.05 1.96
N LEU A 114 2.36 21.18 0.95
CA LEU A 114 3.28 21.33 -0.19
C LEU A 114 4.78 21.29 0.14
N SER A 115 5.16 20.75 1.30
CA SER A 115 6.57 20.50 1.64
C SER A 115 7.12 19.32 0.83
N VAL A 116 8.18 19.53 0.04
CA VAL A 116 8.90 18.43 -0.64
C VAL A 116 9.85 17.72 0.33
N TRP A 117 9.68 16.42 0.51
CA TRP A 117 10.65 15.60 1.25
C TRP A 117 11.91 15.42 0.40
N LYS A 118 12.97 16.17 0.71
CA LYS A 118 14.33 15.83 0.28
C LYS A 118 14.97 15.00 1.38
N TRP A 119 15.00 13.69 1.18
CA TRP A 119 15.70 12.81 2.11
C TRP A 119 17.19 13.17 2.14
N LYS A 120 17.73 13.31 3.35
CA LYS A 120 19.17 13.48 3.57
C LYS A 120 19.75 12.12 3.96
N PRO A 121 20.76 11.62 3.23
CA PRO A 121 21.56 10.48 3.65
C PRO A 121 21.97 10.60 5.10
N LYS A 122 21.46 9.71 5.93
CA LYS A 122 22.08 9.48 7.23
C LYS A 122 23.09 8.34 7.08
N PRO A 123 24.33 8.52 7.54
CA PRO A 123 25.39 7.53 7.36
C PRO A 123 25.16 6.22 8.13
N ASP A 124 24.19 6.17 9.06
CA ASP A 124 23.81 5.01 9.87
C ASP A 124 22.75 4.12 9.21
N ILE A 125 22.13 4.54 8.10
CA ILE A 125 21.17 3.72 7.36
C ILE A 125 21.92 3.02 6.23
N GLU A 126 22.32 1.77 6.49
CA GLU A 126 23.05 0.97 5.50
C GLU A 126 22.17 0.58 4.31
N GLU A 127 20.90 0.21 4.53
CA GLU A 127 19.96 -0.18 3.46
C GLU A 127 18.48 0.10 3.81
N TYR A 128 17.68 0.30 2.76
CA TYR A 128 16.23 0.41 2.83
C TYR A 128 15.56 -0.93 2.57
N VAL A 129 14.45 -1.18 3.26
CA VAL A 129 13.60 -2.35 3.02
C VAL A 129 12.28 -1.90 2.40
N PHE A 130 11.60 -2.79 1.68
CA PHE A 130 10.29 -2.47 1.14
C PHE A 130 9.25 -2.52 2.27
N CYS A 131 8.51 -1.43 2.43
CA CYS A 131 7.44 -1.25 3.40
C CYS A 131 6.13 -0.97 2.66
N HIS A 132 5.02 -1.52 3.17
CA HIS A 132 3.67 -1.17 2.76
C HIS A 132 3.18 0.09 3.45
N ASN A 133 3.60 0.31 4.71
CA ASN A 133 3.20 1.43 5.58
C ASN A 133 1.71 1.52 5.95
N ASP A 134 0.86 0.63 5.46
CA ASP A 134 -0.57 0.58 5.79
C ASP A 134 -1.19 -0.83 5.69
N VAL A 135 -0.42 -1.86 6.03
CA VAL A 135 -0.91 -3.24 6.01
C VAL A 135 -1.74 -3.57 7.26
N GLY A 136 -2.95 -3.02 7.31
CA GLY A 136 -3.99 -3.38 8.27
C GLY A 136 -4.78 -4.62 7.85
N GLN A 137 -5.55 -5.22 8.78
CA GLN A 137 -6.39 -6.40 8.46
C GLN A 137 -7.46 -6.11 7.39
N HIS A 138 -7.87 -4.85 7.22
CA HIS A 138 -8.83 -4.44 6.20
C HIS A 138 -8.24 -4.43 4.78
N ASN A 139 -6.91 -4.36 4.66
CA ASN A 139 -6.17 -4.33 3.38
C ASN A 139 -5.69 -5.72 2.94
N VAL A 140 -6.11 -6.79 3.62
CA VAL A 140 -5.77 -8.18 3.29
C VAL A 140 -7.03 -8.91 2.87
N LEU A 141 -7.16 -9.21 1.58
CA LEU A 141 -8.31 -9.91 1.01
C LEU A 141 -8.08 -11.41 1.03
N VAL A 142 -9.04 -12.15 1.58
CA VAL A 142 -8.93 -13.58 1.88
C VAL A 142 -10.04 -14.36 1.19
N ASP A 143 -9.70 -15.54 0.68
CA ASP A 143 -10.69 -16.55 0.27
C ASP A 143 -11.22 -17.30 1.49
N THR A 144 -12.53 -17.22 1.76
CA THR A 144 -13.14 -17.80 2.97
C THR A 144 -13.12 -19.32 3.02
N LYS A 145 -12.98 -19.99 1.88
CA LYS A 145 -13.00 -21.46 1.82
C LYS A 145 -11.63 -22.05 2.10
N SER A 146 -10.58 -21.45 1.56
CA SER A 146 -9.19 -21.93 1.68
C SER A 146 -8.38 -21.19 2.74
N LEU A 147 -8.86 -20.05 3.23
CA LEU A 147 -8.15 -19.11 4.10
C LEU A 147 -6.82 -18.61 3.50
N LYS A 148 -6.73 -18.58 2.17
CA LYS A 148 -5.58 -18.06 1.43
C LYS A 148 -5.74 -16.58 1.13
N ILE A 149 -4.62 -15.85 1.21
CA ILE A 149 -4.57 -14.44 0.85
C ILE A 149 -4.66 -14.35 -0.68
N LYS A 150 -5.72 -13.71 -1.17
CA LYS A 150 -5.90 -13.44 -2.60
C LYS A 150 -5.13 -12.20 -3.04
N ALA A 151 -5.12 -11.17 -2.19
CA ALA A 151 -4.36 -9.96 -2.41
C ALA A 151 -4.18 -9.15 -1.13
N ILE A 152 -3.07 -8.43 -1.08
CA ILE A 152 -2.87 -7.27 -0.22
C ILE A 152 -3.11 -6.03 -1.10
N ILE A 153 -3.89 -5.07 -0.63
CA ILE A 153 -4.31 -3.88 -1.39
C ILE A 153 -3.87 -2.58 -0.70
N ASP A 154 -4.10 -1.44 -1.34
CA ASP A 154 -3.83 -0.10 -0.80
C ASP A 154 -2.33 0.22 -0.65
N TRP A 155 -1.59 0.04 -1.75
CA TRP A 155 -0.12 0.21 -1.78
C TRP A 155 0.32 1.66 -1.96
N GLU A 156 -0.58 2.62 -1.88
CA GLU A 156 -0.34 4.03 -2.21
C GLU A 156 0.70 4.75 -1.34
N PHE A 157 1.02 4.20 -0.17
CA PHE A 157 2.07 4.68 0.74
C PHE A 157 3.31 3.78 0.79
N SER A 158 3.38 2.80 -0.09
CA SER A 158 4.45 1.81 -0.11
C SER A 158 5.73 2.34 -0.73
N GLY A 159 6.84 1.64 -0.49
CA GLY A 159 8.13 1.94 -1.08
C GLY A 159 9.29 1.53 -0.19
N PHE A 160 10.49 2.01 -0.50
CA PHE A 160 11.69 1.74 0.26
C PHE A 160 11.85 2.70 1.44
N PHE A 161 11.80 2.15 2.65
CA PHE A 161 11.90 2.91 3.91
C PHE A 161 12.82 2.20 4.92
N PRO A 162 13.31 2.91 5.94
CA PRO A 162 14.01 2.26 7.03
C PRO A 162 13.10 1.22 7.69
N ARG A 163 13.66 0.07 8.10
CA ARG A 163 12.89 -1.06 8.64
C ARG A 163 11.89 -0.72 9.74
N TRP A 164 12.18 0.30 10.55
CA TRP A 164 11.33 0.73 11.66
C TRP A 164 10.07 1.51 11.24
N PHE A 165 9.90 1.86 9.94
CA PHE A 165 8.68 2.50 9.44
C PHE A 165 7.48 1.53 9.38
N GLU A 166 7.73 0.24 9.14
CA GLU A 166 6.66 -0.76 8.99
C GLU A 166 6.12 -1.15 10.37
N ALA A 167 4.99 -0.56 10.75
CA ALA A 167 4.25 -0.94 11.94
C ALA A 167 3.47 -2.25 11.70
N ALA A 168 3.41 -3.12 12.70
CA ALA A 168 2.66 -4.38 12.62
C ALA A 168 1.15 -4.17 12.77
N LEU A 169 0.54 -3.35 11.89
CA LEU A 169 -0.87 -2.96 11.96
C LEU A 169 -1.82 -4.17 11.86
N TRP A 170 -1.45 -5.21 11.11
CA TRP A 170 -2.20 -6.46 11.04
C TRP A 170 -2.38 -7.19 12.38
N LYS A 171 -1.54 -6.89 13.38
CA LYS A 171 -1.65 -7.47 14.73
C LYS A 171 -2.61 -6.70 15.64
N GLN A 172 -3.07 -5.51 15.24
CA GLN A 172 -3.95 -4.69 16.06
C GLN A 172 -5.39 -5.21 15.98
N THR A 173 -6.02 -5.40 17.14
CA THR A 173 -7.43 -5.75 17.27
C THR A 173 -8.25 -4.47 17.39
N GLY A 174 -8.62 -3.86 16.26
CA GLY A 174 -9.45 -2.65 16.20
C GLY A 174 -9.21 -1.85 14.93
N SER A 175 -10.22 -1.09 14.48
CA SER A 175 -10.04 -0.08 13.42
C SER A 175 -9.18 1.06 13.94
N ALA A 176 -8.04 1.32 13.28
CA ALA A 176 -7.21 2.50 13.52
C ALA A 176 -7.87 3.78 13.01
#